data_AF-A0A1E4ICA4-F1
#
_entry.id   AF-A0A1E4ICA4-F1
#
_cell.length_a   1.000
_cell.length_b   1.000
_cell.length_c   1.000
_cell.angle_alpha   90.00
_cell.angle_beta   90.00
_cell.angle_gamma   90.00
#
_symmetry.space_group_name_H-M   'P 1'
#
loop_
_entity.id
_entity.type
_entity.pdbx_description
1 polymer ?
#
loop_
_entity_poly.entity_id
_entity_poly.type
_entity_poly.pdbx_seq_one_letter_code
_entity_poly.pdbx_strand_id
1 'polypeptide(L)' 'MLSGERLLPSSTATTVRAGGLLTDGPFADTKEIFGGFFLIDAPDLDSALELAGRVPAVRLGGSVEVRPLVEPAR' A
#
# COMPACT_ATOMS: atom_id res chain seq x y z
N MET A 1 13.51 -7.11 4.41
CA MET A 1 12.05 -6.92 4.42
C MET A 1 11.61 -6.78 5.87
N LEU A 2 10.90 -5.71 6.20
CA LEU A 2 10.50 -5.37 7.57
C LEU A 2 9.08 -5.86 7.89
N SER A 3 8.16 -5.76 6.94
CA SER A 3 6.79 -6.29 7.05
C SER A 3 6.18 -6.47 5.66
N GLY A 4 5.17 -7.33 5.55
CA GLY A 4 4.40 -7.54 4.32
C GLY A 4 3.02 -8.06 4.68
N GLU A 5 1.99 -7.23 4.49
CA GLU A 5 0.64 -7.54 4.95
C GLU A 5 -0.35 -7.50 3.79
N ARG A 6 -1.24 -8.49 3.77
CA ARG A 6 -2.39 -8.52 2.88
C ARG A 6 -3.59 -7.95 3.62
N LEU A 7 -4.32 -7.07 2.94
CA LEU A 7 -5.59 -6.56 3.45
C LEU A 7 -6.74 -7.47 3.02
N LEU A 8 -7.79 -7.49 3.85
CA LEU A 8 -9.07 -8.04 3.47
C LEU A 8 -9.68 -7.24 2.30
N PRO A 9 -10.70 -7.76 1.59
CA PRO A 9 -11.35 -7.04 0.51
C PRO A 9 -11.78 -5.62 0.92
N SER A 10 -11.71 -4.65 0.01
CA SER A 10 -12.00 -3.24 0.30
C SER A 10 -13.41 -3.00 0.85
N SER A 11 -14.36 -3.90 0.55
CA SER A 11 -15.70 -3.89 1.13
C SER A 11 -15.74 -4.11 2.65
N THR A 12 -14.65 -4.60 3.25
CA THR A 12 -14.51 -4.76 4.70
C THR A 12 -14.00 -3.50 5.41
N ALA A 13 -13.61 -2.47 4.65
CA ALA A 13 -13.10 -1.24 5.21
C ALA A 13 -14.24 -0.36 5.77
N THR A 14 -13.89 0.46 6.76
CA THR A 14 -14.69 1.59 7.21
C THR A 14 -13.81 2.83 7.15
N THR A 15 -14.29 3.88 6.49
CA THR A 15 -13.56 5.13 6.33
C THR A 15 -14.07 6.17 7.32
N VAL A 16 -13.14 6.77 8.07
CA VAL A 16 -13.39 7.94 8.92
C VAL A 16 -13.13 9.22 8.12
N ARG A 17 -14.06 10.17 8.19
CA ARG A 17 -14.01 11.44 7.47
C ARG A 17 -14.08 12.64 8.43
N ALA A 18 -13.90 13.83 7.88
CA ALA A 18 -13.97 15.07 8.65
C ALA A 18 -15.29 15.17 9.44
N GLY A 19 -15.20 15.69 10.66
CA GLY A 19 -16.35 15.79 11.57
C GLY A 19 -16.80 14.46 12.18
N GLY A 20 -15.98 13.39 12.10
CA GLY A 20 -16.29 12.09 12.71
C GLY A 20 -17.27 11.25 11.91
N LEU A 21 -17.56 11.62 10.66
CA LEU A 21 -18.41 10.84 9.77
C LEU A 21 -17.76 9.49 9.44
N LEU A 22 -18.53 8.42 9.54
CA LEU A 22 -18.12 7.07 9.14
C LEU A 22 -18.84 6.66 7.87
N THR A 23 -18.12 6.08 6.92
CA THR A 23 -18.68 5.50 5.69
C THR A 23 -18.16 4.09 5.47
N ASP A 24 -19.04 3.18 5.08
CA ASP A 24 -18.64 1.83 4.67
C ASP A 24 -17.81 1.87 3.39
N GLY A 25 -16.83 0.98 3.30
CA GLY A 25 -15.93 0.86 2.16
C GLY A 25 -14.66 1.71 2.27
N PRO A 26 -13.82 1.66 1.22
CA PRO A 26 -12.50 2.29 1.20
C PRO A 26 -12.59 3.82 1.12
N PHE A 27 -11.45 4.48 1.38
CA PHE A 27 -11.35 5.94 1.34
C PHE A 27 -11.73 6.49 -0.04
N ALA A 28 -11.15 5.91 -1.08
CA ALA A 28 -11.39 6.24 -2.48
C ALA A 28 -11.99 5.01 -3.19
N ASP A 29 -13.03 5.25 -3.97
CA ASP A 29 -13.60 4.25 -4.87
C ASP A 29 -12.88 4.34 -6.21
N THR A 30 -11.91 3.45 -6.41
CA THR A 30 -11.01 3.43 -7.56
C THR A 30 -11.12 2.11 -8.29
N LYS A 31 -10.82 2.11 -9.59
CA LYS A 31 -10.79 0.87 -10.38
C LYS A 31 -9.74 -0.12 -9.88
N GLU A 32 -8.66 0.38 -9.30
CA GLU A 32 -7.60 -0.41 -8.67
C GLU A 32 -7.81 -0.44 -7.15
N ILE A 33 -7.64 -1.61 -6.52
CA ILE A 33 -7.86 -1.78 -5.08
C ILE A 33 -6.50 -1.88 -4.38
N PHE A 34 -6.34 -1.10 -3.31
CA PHE A 34 -5.19 -1.22 -2.41
C PHE A 34 -5.32 -2.50 -1.57
N GLY A 35 -4.66 -3.57 -2.02
CA GLY A 35 -4.81 -4.92 -1.44
C GLY A 35 -3.79 -5.31 -0.38
N GLY A 36 -2.77 -4.48 -0.13
CA GLY A 36 -1.66 -4.82 0.75
C GLY A 36 -0.47 -3.91 0.57
N PHE A 37 0.52 -4.05 1.45
CA PHE A 37 1.75 -3.29 1.37
C PHE A 37 2.93 -4.12 1.87
N PHE A 38 4.13 -3.68 1.47
CA PHE A 38 5.39 -4.14 2.03
C PHE A 38 6.10 -2.95 2.67
N LEU A 39 6.67 -3.16 3.85
CA LEU A 39 7.65 -2.27 4.42
C LEU A 39 9.02 -2.92 4.25
N ILE A 40 9.93 -2.23 3.57
CA ILE A 40 11.26 -2.74 3.30
C ILE A 40 12.30 -1.70 3.74
N ASP A 41 13.45 -2.22 4.15
CA ASP A 41 14.67 -1.44 4.25
C ASP A 41 15.50 -1.76 3.00
N ALA A 42 15.93 -0.73 2.30
CA ALA A 42 16.66 -0.80 1.05
C ALA A 42 17.70 0.33 1.02
N PRO A 43 18.90 0.08 0.45
CA PRO A 43 19.98 1.07 0.45
C PRO A 43 19.64 2.32 -0.37
N ASP A 44 18.76 2.18 -1.37
CA ASP A 44 18.30 3.25 -2.25
C ASP A 44 16.97 2.88 -2.93
N LEU A 45 16.41 3.84 -3.67
CA LEU A 45 15.14 3.68 -4.39
C LEU A 45 15.25 2.62 -5.49
N ASP A 46 16.38 2.49 -6.17
CA ASP A 46 16.56 1.54 -7.27
C ASP A 46 16.49 0.10 -6.76
N SER A 47 17.13 -0.17 -5.63
CA SER A 47 17.05 -1.47 -4.94
C SER A 47 15.61 -1.79 -4.49
N ALA A 48 14.87 -0.78 -4.02
CA ALA A 48 13.46 -0.92 -3.65
C ALA A 48 12.58 -1.23 -4.87
N LEU A 49 12.81 -0.56 -6.00
CA LEU A 49 12.10 -0.79 -7.26
C LEU A 49 12.38 -2.18 -7.84
N GLU A 50 13.63 -2.65 -7.76
CA GLU A 50 13.98 -4.01 -8.18
C GLU A 50 13.22 -5.06 -7.36
N LEU A 51 13.15 -4.88 -6.04
CA LEU A 51 12.37 -5.75 -5.16
C LEU A 51 10.87 -5.68 -5.48
N ALA A 52 10.32 -4.48 -5.71
CA ALA A 52 8.93 -4.28 -6.07
C ALA A 52 8.54 -5.02 -7.36
N GLY A 53 9.41 -5.01 -8.38
CA GLY A 53 9.19 -5.74 -9.64
C GLY A 53 9.07 -7.25 -9.49
N ARG A 54 9.54 -7.82 -8.36
CA ARG A 54 9.44 -9.26 -8.07
C ARG A 54 8.09 -9.65 -7.47
N VAL A 55 7.30 -8.69 -6.98
CA VAL A 55 6.00 -8.94 -6.35
C VAL A 55 5.05 -9.61 -7.35
N PRO A 56 4.43 -10.76 -7.00
CA PRO A 56 3.55 -11.49 -7.93
C PRO A 56 2.42 -10.64 -8.54
N ALA A 57 1.89 -9.68 -7.79
CA ALA A 57 0.83 -8.77 -8.26
C ALA A 57 1.19 -8.07 -9.58
N VAL A 58 2.46 -7.67 -9.76
CA VAL A 58 2.93 -7.02 -10.99
C VAL A 58 2.77 -7.93 -12.21
N ARG A 59 3.04 -9.24 -12.06
CA ARG A 59 2.89 -10.22 -13.14
C ARG A 59 1.45 -10.65 -13.38
N LEU A 60 0.55 -10.41 -12.42
CA LEU A 60 -0.87 -10.77 -12.48
C LEU A 60 -1.75 -9.59 -12.91
N GLY A 61 -1.16 -8.53 -13.46
CA GLY A 61 -1.89 -7.36 -13.98
C GLY A 61 -2.22 -6.29 -12.92
N GLY A 62 -1.69 -6.42 -11.71
CA GLY A 62 -1.72 -5.38 -10.68
C GLY A 62 -0.47 -4.49 -10.73
N SER A 63 -0.34 -3.64 -9.72
CA SER A 63 0.73 -2.65 -9.60
C SER A 63 1.30 -2.61 -8.17
N VAL A 64 2.53 -2.09 -8.05
CA VAL A 64 3.17 -1.76 -6.76
C VAL A 64 3.71 -0.34 -6.87
N GLU A 65 3.20 0.56 -6.03
CA GLU A 65 3.76 1.90 -5.84
C GLU A 65 4.90 1.81 -4.81
N VAL A 66 6.08 2.33 -5.17
CA VAL A 66 7.22 2.45 -4.24
C VAL A 66 7.32 3.90 -3.77
N ARG A 67 7.18 4.12 -2.47
CA ARG A 67 7.22 5.44 -1.86
C ARG A 67 8.13 5.45 -0.63
N PRO A 68 9.20 6.26 -0.61
CA PRO A 68 10.03 6.44 0.58
C PRO A 68 9.22 6.96 1.77
N LEU A 69 9.59 6.53 2.97
CA LEU A 69 9.04 7.10 4.20
C LEU A 69 9.73 8.44 4.51
N VAL A 70 8.97 9.34 5.14
CA VAL A 70 9.58 10.51 5.76
C VAL A 70 10.35 10.03 6.98
N GLU A 71 11.66 10.28 7.00
CA GLU A 71 12.46 10.05 8.20
C GLU A 71 11.97 11.00 9.30
N PRO A 72 11.71 10.51 10.53
CA PRO A 72 11.39 11.40 11.63
C PRO A 72 12.50 12.44 11.78
N ALA A 73 12.14 13.71 11.94
CA ALA A 73 13.10 14.73 12.34
C ALA A 73 13.74 14.26 13.66
N ARG A 74 15.07 14.11 13.64
CA ARG A 74 15.83 13.64 14.78
C ARG A 74 15.79 14.61 15.95
#